data_AF-A0A922ZKQ4-F1
#
_entry.id   AF-A0A922ZKQ4-F1
#
_cell.length_a   1.000
_cell.length_b   1.000
_cell.length_c   1.000
_cell.angle_alpha   90.00
_cell.angle_beta   90.00
_cell.angle_gamma   90.00
#
_symmetry.space_group_name_H-M   'P 1'
#
loop_
_entity.id
_entity.type
_entity.pdbx_description
1 polymer ?
#
loop_
_entity_poly.entity_id
_entity_poly.type
_entity_poly.pdbx_seq_one_letter_code
_entity_poly.pdbx_strand_id
1 'polypeptide(L)'
;MLFRKIKYYLRLIFIWGSIYPVLMNSQTNPKFNVSLLLDYSAAEQSIPLFEDQPINTQQIAALRGNRIAASTTGLISDDRNITGNLSNYLDSLKYHQIIYKDIYHLEEARRRVPEIKQLLEELKKRNFSKRVAATVEQIFPNEAEVSIDIPVFIVAFGHDNVDAYVRRIIWHGDYPEFTGDDKGELTIVLNLSSAVRYGSNVDERFISLLGVVAHEVFHAAFGNYKENSSSWKEYYNKTQSPINALLDLTQNEGIAYYLSLEQQGSGYLPRDWQEKIRNAFSDFNKYSSALLSDTITHHTAFNLIRKANLSGYWDSYGSITGMVMAREIDRQMGRAALIEAISQNPLYFFRKYKELAGKDSNLPKFSNRLNSYILKNSE
;
A
#
# COMPACT_ATOMS: atom_id res chain seq x y z
N MET A 1 -1.00 -14.91 6.23
CA MET A 1 0.02 -15.14 5.19
C MET A 1 -0.64 -14.97 3.83
N LEU A 2 -0.56 -13.76 3.25
CA LEU A 2 -1.32 -13.47 2.05
C LEU A 2 -0.49 -12.71 1.02
N PHE A 3 -0.26 -13.40 -0.08
CA PHE A 3 0.33 -12.92 -1.31
C PHE A 3 -0.42 -11.70 -1.84
N ARG A 4 0.22 -10.53 -1.82
CA ARG A 4 -0.28 -9.35 -2.55
C ARG A 4 0.02 -9.52 -4.04
N LYS A 5 -1.04 -9.68 -4.83
CA LYS A 5 -1.07 -9.40 -6.28
C LYS A 5 -1.49 -7.95 -6.44
N ILE A 6 -0.63 -7.10 -6.97
CA ILE A 6 -0.98 -5.74 -7.35
C ILE A 6 -0.77 -5.62 -8.88
N LYS A 7 -1.81 -6.00 -9.66
CA LYS A 7 -1.82 -5.74 -11.10
C LYS A 7 -2.49 -4.40 -11.36
N TYR A 8 -1.74 -3.44 -11.89
CA TYR A 8 -2.29 -2.22 -12.46
C TYR A 8 -2.49 -2.38 -13.97
N TYR A 9 -3.72 -2.15 -14.43
CA TYR A 9 -4.02 -1.78 -15.82
C TYR A 9 -4.85 -0.51 -15.78
N LEU A 10 -4.24 0.64 -16.08
CA LEU A 10 -4.97 1.84 -16.42
C LEU A 10 -4.21 2.63 -17.49
N ARG A 11 -4.74 2.55 -18.72
CA ARG A 11 -4.60 3.62 -19.71
C ARG A 11 -5.72 4.62 -19.40
N LEU A 12 -5.39 5.78 -18.83
CA LEU A 12 -6.29 6.93 -18.78
C LEU A 12 -5.65 8.10 -19.51
N ILE A 13 -6.43 8.68 -20.42
CA ILE A 13 -6.11 9.88 -21.18
C ILE A 13 -6.43 11.08 -20.26
N PHE A 14 -5.41 11.83 -19.86
CA PHE A 14 -5.54 13.02 -19.02
C PHE A 14 -5.90 14.25 -19.88
N ILE A 15 -6.85 15.06 -19.40
CA ILE A 15 -7.08 16.43 -19.86
C ILE A 15 -6.49 17.35 -18.79
N TRP A 16 -5.56 18.20 -19.19
CA TRP A 16 -4.79 19.10 -18.34
C TRP A 16 -5.67 20.18 -17.67
N GLY A 17 -5.60 20.26 -16.34
CA GLY A 17 -6.01 21.40 -15.54
C GLY A 17 -5.01 21.57 -14.41
N SER A 18 -4.06 22.50 -14.60
CA SER A 18 -2.91 22.71 -13.72
C SER A 18 -3.32 23.27 -12.35
N ILE A 19 -3.34 22.41 -11.33
CA ILE A 19 -3.21 22.81 -9.93
C ILE A 19 -2.16 21.88 -9.32
N TYR A 20 -0.94 22.40 -9.15
CA TYR A 20 0.14 21.66 -8.51
C TYR A 20 -0.24 21.35 -7.06
N PRO A 21 -0.15 20.10 -6.58
CA PRO A 21 -0.23 19.83 -5.16
C PRO A 21 0.91 20.58 -4.47
N VAL A 22 0.61 21.22 -3.33
CA VAL A 22 1.61 21.93 -2.52
C VAL A 22 2.72 20.94 -2.17
N LEU A 23 3.88 21.12 -2.80
CA LEU A 23 5.07 20.31 -2.60
C LEU A 23 5.60 20.54 -1.17
N MET A 24 5.17 19.73 -0.21
CA MET A 24 5.74 19.74 1.13
C MET A 24 7.09 19.03 1.13
N ASN A 25 8.09 19.67 1.74
CA ASN A 25 9.48 19.22 1.71
C ASN A 25 9.92 18.53 3.03
N SER A 26 9.13 18.58 4.09
CA SER A 26 9.46 17.98 5.39
C SER A 26 8.24 17.75 6.27
N GLN A 27 8.38 16.84 7.22
CA GLN A 27 7.46 16.69 8.35
C GLN A 27 7.49 17.96 9.24
N THR A 28 6.39 18.25 9.92
CA THR A 28 6.18 19.49 10.69
C THR A 28 5.86 19.23 12.17
N ASN A 29 5.31 18.07 12.50
CA ASN A 29 5.05 17.63 13.85
C ASN A 29 6.32 16.96 14.43
N PRO A 30 6.95 17.52 15.48
CA PRO A 30 8.17 16.96 16.06
C PRO A 30 7.97 15.59 16.74
N LYS A 31 6.72 15.18 16.99
CA LYS A 31 6.36 13.88 17.54
C LYS A 31 6.04 12.83 16.47
N PHE A 32 6.02 13.23 15.20
CA PHE A 32 5.75 12.36 14.06
C PHE A 32 7.06 12.11 13.31
N ASN A 33 7.80 11.09 13.75
CA ASN A 33 9.11 10.72 13.22
C ASN A 33 8.98 9.44 12.39
N VAL A 34 8.86 9.60 11.07
CA VAL A 34 8.75 8.48 10.13
C VAL A 34 9.92 8.56 9.16
N SER A 35 10.90 7.67 9.33
CA SER A 35 12.09 7.65 8.48
C SER A 35 12.01 6.50 7.49
N LEU A 36 12.20 6.79 6.20
CA LEU A 36 12.39 5.76 5.18
C LEU A 36 13.90 5.61 4.94
N LEU A 37 14.46 4.45 5.32
CA LEU A 37 15.86 4.12 5.13
C LEU A 37 16.06 3.53 3.72
N LEU A 38 16.28 4.42 2.74
CA LEU A 38 16.39 4.04 1.33
C LEU A 38 17.74 3.37 1.04
N ASP A 39 17.70 2.15 0.51
CA ASP A 39 18.85 1.43 -0.02
C ASP A 39 18.71 1.27 -1.54
N TYR A 40 19.58 1.97 -2.28
CA TYR A 40 19.62 1.96 -3.74
C TYR A 40 20.58 0.92 -4.33
N SER A 41 21.37 0.26 -3.49
CA SER A 41 22.52 -0.57 -3.91
C SER A 41 22.10 -1.67 -4.87
N ALA A 42 20.96 -2.31 -4.61
CA ALA A 42 20.43 -3.38 -5.43
C ALA A 42 20.10 -2.91 -6.86
N ALA A 43 19.40 -1.79 -7.02
CA ALA A 43 19.13 -1.21 -8.34
C ALA A 43 20.41 -0.71 -9.02
N GLU A 44 21.25 0.05 -8.31
CA GLU A 44 22.48 0.66 -8.86
C GLU A 44 23.47 -0.38 -9.38
N GLN A 45 23.65 -1.49 -8.67
CA GLN A 45 24.58 -2.54 -9.09
C GLN A 45 23.98 -3.48 -10.14
N SER A 46 22.65 -3.56 -10.26
CA SER A 46 22.00 -4.38 -11.30
C SER A 46 21.94 -3.66 -12.64
N ILE A 47 21.87 -2.32 -12.68
CA ILE A 47 21.80 -1.55 -13.93
C ILE A 47 22.99 -1.79 -14.86
N PRO A 48 24.26 -1.77 -14.40
CA PRO A 48 25.41 -2.14 -15.23
C PRO A 48 25.28 -3.52 -15.88
N LEU A 49 24.61 -4.49 -15.24
CA LEU A 49 24.37 -5.82 -15.82
C LEU A 49 23.54 -5.72 -17.09
N PHE A 50 22.51 -4.89 -17.00
CA PHE A 50 21.54 -4.68 -18.04
C PHE A 50 22.11 -3.86 -19.20
N GLU A 51 23.18 -3.10 -18.94
CA GLU A 51 24.00 -2.39 -19.93
C GLU A 51 25.18 -3.24 -20.43
N ASP A 52 25.16 -4.55 -20.20
CA ASP A 52 26.18 -5.53 -20.61
C ASP A 52 27.59 -5.24 -20.09
N GLN A 53 27.70 -4.56 -18.93
CA GLN A 53 28.98 -4.31 -18.28
C GLN A 53 29.49 -5.54 -17.52
N PRO A 54 30.82 -5.76 -17.46
CA PRO A 54 31.41 -6.91 -16.78
C PRO A 54 31.31 -6.73 -15.26
N ILE A 55 30.37 -7.44 -14.65
CA ILE A 55 30.15 -7.40 -13.20
C ILE A 55 30.07 -8.81 -12.59
N ASN A 56 30.16 -8.84 -11.26
CA ASN A 56 30.03 -10.06 -10.46
C ASN A 56 28.55 -10.29 -10.10
N THR A 57 27.93 -11.22 -10.81
CA THR A 57 26.52 -11.63 -10.62
C THR A 57 26.25 -12.25 -9.26
N GLN A 58 27.24 -12.91 -8.63
CA GLN A 58 27.11 -13.44 -7.27
C GLN A 58 27.01 -12.31 -6.24
N GLN A 59 27.81 -11.25 -6.39
CA GLN A 59 27.72 -10.07 -5.52
C GLN A 59 26.37 -9.39 -5.66
N ILE A 60 25.87 -9.23 -6.88
CA ILE A 60 24.55 -8.63 -7.15
C ILE A 60 23.42 -9.48 -6.56
N ALA A 61 23.47 -10.80 -6.75
CA ALA A 61 22.49 -11.72 -6.16
C ALA A 61 22.53 -11.70 -4.62
N ALA A 62 23.68 -11.41 -4.03
CA ALA A 62 23.85 -11.35 -2.58
C ALA A 62 23.31 -10.07 -1.93
N LEU A 63 23.02 -9.00 -2.70
CA LEU A 63 22.47 -7.75 -2.16
C LEU A 63 21.09 -8.00 -1.51
N ARG A 64 20.87 -7.41 -0.33
CA ARG A 64 19.65 -7.63 0.47
C ARG A 64 18.37 -7.38 -0.31
N GLY A 65 18.28 -6.24 -1.01
CA GLY A 65 17.12 -5.94 -1.87
C GLY A 65 16.85 -7.03 -2.91
N ASN A 66 17.90 -7.50 -3.59
CA ASN A 66 17.78 -8.56 -4.60
C ASN A 66 17.40 -9.92 -3.98
N ARG A 67 17.89 -10.25 -2.78
CA ARG A 67 17.46 -11.46 -2.04
C ARG A 67 15.98 -11.40 -1.67
N ILE A 68 15.49 -10.25 -1.19
CA ILE A 68 14.07 -10.07 -0.85
C ILE A 68 13.21 -10.18 -2.12
N ALA A 69 13.64 -9.55 -3.21
CA ALA A 69 12.99 -9.66 -4.52
C ALA A 69 12.95 -11.11 -5.00
N ALA A 70 14.07 -11.83 -4.88
CA ALA A 70 14.16 -13.22 -5.27
C ALA A 70 13.23 -14.13 -4.45
N SER A 71 13.28 -14.00 -3.12
CA SER A 71 12.41 -14.72 -2.20
C SER A 71 10.93 -14.42 -2.46
N THR A 72 10.59 -13.16 -2.72
CA THR A 72 9.22 -12.76 -3.03
C THR A 72 8.75 -13.36 -4.34
N THR A 73 9.56 -13.28 -5.39
CA THR A 73 9.24 -13.89 -6.69
C THR A 73 9.06 -15.39 -6.57
N GLY A 74 9.98 -16.09 -5.89
CA GLY A 74 9.89 -17.55 -5.68
C GLY A 74 8.63 -17.96 -4.92
N LEU A 75 8.23 -17.17 -3.91
CA LEU A 75 6.96 -17.39 -3.24
C LEU A 75 5.76 -17.20 -4.18
N ILE A 76 5.76 -16.15 -5.02
CA ILE A 76 4.62 -15.86 -5.94
C ILE A 76 4.51 -16.94 -7.02
N SER A 77 5.64 -17.46 -7.50
CA SER A 77 5.68 -18.52 -8.50
C SER A 77 5.48 -19.93 -7.92
N ASP A 78 5.26 -20.05 -6.60
CA ASP A 78 5.19 -21.32 -5.86
C ASP A 78 6.42 -22.23 -6.07
N ASP A 79 7.59 -21.61 -6.23
CA ASP A 79 8.86 -22.31 -6.41
C ASP A 79 9.95 -21.64 -5.56
N ARG A 80 10.13 -22.22 -4.37
CA ARG A 80 11.08 -21.73 -3.35
C ARG A 80 12.55 -21.99 -3.72
N ASN A 81 12.81 -22.86 -4.70
CA ASN A 81 14.18 -23.16 -5.13
C ASN A 81 14.75 -22.06 -6.03
N ILE A 82 13.90 -21.21 -6.61
CA ILE A 82 14.31 -20.11 -7.49
C ILE A 82 15.20 -19.10 -6.76
N THR A 83 14.93 -18.82 -5.49
CA THR A 83 15.72 -17.86 -4.68
C THR A 83 17.21 -18.20 -4.65
N GLY A 84 17.56 -19.49 -4.50
CA GLY A 84 18.96 -19.94 -4.48
C GLY A 84 19.65 -19.88 -5.84
N ASN A 85 18.87 -19.71 -6.92
CA ASN A 85 19.34 -19.72 -8.31
C ASN A 85 19.44 -18.32 -8.92
N LEU A 86 19.21 -17.24 -8.16
CA LEU A 86 19.23 -15.88 -8.72
C LEU A 86 20.54 -15.58 -9.48
N SER A 87 21.70 -15.96 -8.92
CA SER A 87 22.99 -15.75 -9.59
C SER A 87 23.06 -16.43 -10.95
N ASN A 88 22.50 -17.64 -11.10
CA ASN A 88 22.46 -18.38 -12.36
C ASN A 88 21.60 -17.65 -13.40
N TYR A 89 20.46 -17.08 -12.98
CA TYR A 89 19.61 -16.26 -13.86
C TYR A 89 20.33 -14.98 -14.32
N LEU A 90 21.03 -14.30 -13.42
CA LEU A 90 21.84 -13.13 -13.75
C LEU A 90 23.02 -13.49 -14.66
N ASP A 91 23.63 -14.67 -14.49
CA ASP A 91 24.67 -15.20 -15.38
C ASP A 91 24.11 -15.50 -16.77
N SER A 92 22.92 -16.09 -16.88
CA SER A 92 22.28 -16.30 -18.18
C SER A 92 22.08 -14.98 -18.93
N LEU A 93 21.70 -13.91 -18.21
CA LEU A 93 21.60 -12.57 -18.79
C LEU A 93 22.97 -12.05 -19.27
N LYS A 94 24.01 -12.16 -18.43
CA LYS A 94 25.40 -11.76 -18.74
C LYS A 94 25.94 -12.46 -19.99
N TYR A 95 25.68 -13.76 -20.13
CA TYR A 95 26.18 -14.58 -21.24
C TYR A 95 25.21 -14.66 -22.43
N HIS A 96 24.17 -13.81 -22.47
CA HIS A 96 23.18 -13.76 -23.56
C HIS A 96 22.52 -15.12 -23.83
N GLN A 97 22.35 -15.93 -22.79
CA GLN A 97 21.68 -17.22 -22.87
C GLN A 97 20.16 -17.03 -22.89
N ILE A 98 19.45 -17.94 -23.55
CA ILE A 98 17.98 -17.96 -23.53
C ILE A 98 17.53 -18.29 -22.11
N ILE A 99 16.88 -17.33 -21.44
CA ILE A 99 16.28 -17.53 -20.13
C ILE A 99 14.95 -18.25 -20.30
N TYR A 100 14.94 -19.56 -20.08
CA TYR A 100 13.70 -20.35 -20.11
C TYR A 100 12.85 -20.00 -18.88
N LYS A 101 11.69 -19.37 -19.13
CA LYS A 101 10.81 -18.76 -18.11
C LYS A 101 11.56 -17.64 -17.36
N ASP A 102 11.52 -16.44 -17.91
CA ASP A 102 12.07 -15.22 -17.29
C ASP A 102 11.22 -14.78 -16.07
N ILE A 103 11.27 -15.56 -15.00
CA ILE A 103 10.42 -15.40 -13.80
C ILE A 103 10.74 -14.08 -13.06
N TYR A 104 11.97 -13.60 -13.18
CA TYR A 104 12.42 -12.32 -12.62
C TYR A 104 12.25 -11.13 -13.57
N HIS A 105 11.77 -11.37 -14.80
CA HIS A 105 11.59 -10.38 -15.85
C HIS A 105 12.86 -9.56 -16.15
N LEU A 106 14.01 -10.24 -16.18
CA LEU A 106 15.33 -9.64 -16.42
C LEU A 106 15.45 -9.07 -17.84
N GLU A 107 14.85 -9.72 -18.84
CA GLU A 107 14.87 -9.22 -20.22
C GLU A 107 14.04 -7.94 -20.36
N GLU A 108 12.93 -7.86 -19.63
CA GLU A 108 12.13 -6.65 -19.59
C GLU A 108 12.86 -5.52 -18.85
N ALA A 109 13.50 -5.82 -17.71
CA ALA A 109 14.32 -4.86 -16.99
C ALA A 109 15.44 -4.31 -17.88
N ARG A 110 16.12 -5.20 -18.64
CA ARG A 110 17.15 -4.84 -19.63
C ARG A 110 16.63 -3.89 -20.70
N ARG A 111 15.44 -4.15 -21.25
CA ARG A 111 14.82 -3.26 -22.26
C ARG A 111 14.42 -1.89 -21.74
N ARG A 112 14.23 -1.75 -20.42
CA ARG A 112 13.74 -0.53 -19.76
C ARG A 112 14.82 0.20 -18.95
N VAL A 113 16.09 -0.11 -19.17
CA VAL A 113 17.21 0.51 -18.44
C VAL A 113 17.15 2.05 -18.45
N PRO A 114 16.90 2.73 -19.59
CA PRO A 114 16.83 4.19 -19.61
C PRO A 114 15.76 4.73 -18.66
N GLU A 115 14.56 4.15 -18.66
CA GLU A 115 13.46 4.54 -17.78
C GLU A 115 13.73 4.24 -16.32
N ILE A 116 14.34 3.09 -16.01
CA ILE A 116 14.72 2.69 -14.65
C ILE A 116 15.75 3.68 -14.09
N LYS A 117 16.80 4.02 -14.86
CA LYS A 117 17.81 5.00 -14.49
C LYS A 117 17.19 6.38 -14.25
N GLN A 118 16.33 6.82 -15.16
CA GLN A 118 15.66 8.11 -15.04
C GLN A 118 14.80 8.19 -13.76
N LEU A 119 14.01 7.16 -13.47
CA LEU A 119 13.18 7.11 -12.27
C LEU A 119 14.05 7.03 -10.99
N LEU A 120 15.08 6.20 -10.97
CA LEU A 120 16.02 6.07 -9.85
C LEU A 120 16.66 7.42 -9.47
N GLU A 121 17.11 8.18 -10.47
CA GLU A 121 17.71 9.50 -10.25
C GLU A 121 16.70 10.51 -9.72
N GLU A 122 15.45 10.49 -10.20
CA GLU A 122 14.40 11.35 -9.65
C GLU A 122 14.05 11.00 -8.20
N LEU A 123 14.07 9.71 -7.81
CA LEU A 123 13.88 9.29 -6.42
C LEU A 123 14.93 9.92 -5.49
N LYS A 124 16.20 9.92 -5.90
CA LYS A 124 17.31 10.53 -5.14
C LYS A 124 17.20 12.05 -5.11
N LYS A 125 17.00 12.67 -6.27
CA LYS A 125 17.01 14.12 -6.45
C LYS A 125 15.84 14.83 -5.75
N ARG A 126 14.66 14.21 -5.74
CA ARG A 126 13.43 14.85 -5.25
C ARG A 126 13.10 14.55 -3.79
N ASN A 127 14.06 14.10 -2.98
CA ASN A 127 13.87 13.78 -1.56
C ASN A 127 12.67 12.84 -1.34
N PHE A 128 12.60 11.73 -2.09
CA PHE A 128 11.44 10.84 -2.12
C PHE A 128 10.94 10.43 -0.72
N SER A 129 11.85 10.02 0.17
CA SER A 129 11.52 9.63 1.54
C SER A 129 10.81 10.72 2.33
N LYS A 130 11.35 11.95 2.32
CA LYS A 130 10.77 13.10 3.04
C LYS A 130 9.39 13.46 2.53
N ARG A 131 9.18 13.38 1.21
CA ARG A 131 7.88 13.66 0.61
C ARG A 131 6.84 12.62 1.02
N VAL A 132 7.19 11.34 0.99
CA VAL A 132 6.31 10.26 1.46
C VAL A 132 5.93 10.48 2.92
N ALA A 133 6.91 10.71 3.80
CA ALA A 133 6.66 10.93 5.22
C ALA A 133 5.78 12.17 5.47
N ALA A 134 6.03 13.28 4.76
CA ALA A 134 5.21 14.49 4.85
C ALA A 134 3.77 14.27 4.34
N THR A 135 3.59 13.53 3.24
CA THR A 135 2.24 13.17 2.74
C THR A 135 1.45 12.38 3.79
N VAL A 136 2.09 11.40 4.45
CA VAL A 136 1.42 10.58 5.46
C VAL A 136 1.11 11.41 6.72
N GLU A 137 2.03 12.27 7.16
CA GLU A 137 1.83 13.13 8.34
C GLU A 137 0.55 13.99 8.26
N GLN A 138 0.21 14.49 7.07
CA GLN A 138 -0.89 15.45 6.86
C GLN A 138 -2.29 14.97 7.27
N ILE A 139 -2.45 13.67 7.54
CA ILE A 139 -3.72 13.10 7.98
C ILE A 139 -3.68 12.61 9.43
N PHE A 140 -2.55 12.73 10.13
CA PHE A 140 -2.47 12.44 11.55
C PHE A 140 -2.79 13.68 12.40
N PRO A 141 -3.31 13.48 13.63
CA PRO A 141 -3.48 14.58 14.56
C PRO A 141 -2.12 15.20 14.94
N ASN A 142 -2.10 16.50 15.24
CA ASN A 142 -0.87 17.24 15.53
C ASN A 142 -0.15 16.73 16.78
N GLU A 143 -0.86 16.07 17.68
CA GLU A 143 -0.35 15.44 18.88
C GLU A 143 0.04 13.97 18.68
N ALA A 144 -0.10 13.43 17.46
CA ALA A 144 0.25 12.04 17.17
C ALA A 144 1.70 11.76 17.51
N GLU A 145 1.91 10.73 18.32
CA GLU A 145 3.22 10.18 18.64
C GLU A 145 3.44 8.95 17.76
N VAL A 146 4.24 9.14 16.71
CA VAL A 146 4.62 8.08 15.77
C VAL A 146 6.13 8.11 15.64
N SER A 147 6.78 6.98 15.88
CA SER A 147 8.23 6.86 15.75
C SER A 147 8.58 5.52 15.13
N ILE A 148 8.87 5.53 13.83
CA ILE A 148 9.19 4.32 13.07
C ILE A 148 10.29 4.58 12.04
N ASP A 149 11.18 3.61 11.90
CA ASP A 149 12.14 3.53 10.81
C ASP A 149 11.74 2.35 9.91
N ILE A 150 11.63 2.62 8.62
CA ILE A 150 11.18 1.64 7.62
C ILE A 150 12.30 1.46 6.60
N PRO A 151 12.97 0.29 6.57
CA PRO A 151 13.87 -0.06 5.47
C PRO A 151 13.12 -0.11 4.14
N VAL A 152 13.68 0.54 3.13
CA VAL A 152 13.13 0.55 1.77
C VAL A 152 14.21 0.15 0.79
N PHE A 153 14.09 -1.04 0.21
CA PHE A 153 15.03 -1.52 -0.79
C PHE A 153 14.53 -1.20 -2.20
N ILE A 154 15.36 -0.52 -2.99
CA ILE A 154 15.07 -0.20 -4.39
C ILE A 154 15.74 -1.24 -5.27
N VAL A 155 14.95 -1.98 -6.04
CA VAL A 155 15.42 -3.05 -6.92
C VAL A 155 15.09 -2.75 -8.38
N ALA A 156 15.94 -3.21 -9.29
CA ALA A 156 15.76 -2.99 -10.73
C ALA A 156 15.04 -4.14 -11.45
N PHE A 157 14.68 -5.21 -10.73
CA PHE A 157 13.96 -6.37 -11.25
C PHE A 157 13.14 -7.05 -10.14
N GLY A 158 12.27 -7.98 -10.54
CA GLY A 158 11.36 -8.68 -9.66
C GLY A 158 10.17 -9.22 -10.44
N HIS A 159 9.18 -9.78 -9.74
CA HIS A 159 7.97 -10.25 -10.40
C HIS A 159 7.22 -9.08 -11.09
N ASP A 160 6.76 -9.27 -12.33
CA ASP A 160 6.09 -8.25 -13.16
C ASP A 160 4.79 -7.64 -12.60
N ASN A 161 4.21 -8.29 -11.60
CA ASN A 161 2.91 -7.96 -11.01
C ASN A 161 3.05 -7.35 -9.62
N VAL A 162 4.26 -6.93 -9.26
CA VAL A 162 4.53 -6.30 -7.98
C VAL A 162 5.52 -5.17 -8.18
N ASP A 163 5.04 -3.96 -7.94
CA ASP A 163 5.71 -2.68 -8.07
C ASP A 163 6.24 -2.18 -6.72
N ALA A 164 5.47 -2.37 -5.66
CA ALA A 164 5.87 -2.16 -4.29
C ALA A 164 5.22 -3.24 -3.43
N TYR A 165 5.92 -3.67 -2.40
CA TYR A 165 5.36 -4.62 -1.46
C TYR A 165 6.01 -4.52 -0.10
N VAL A 166 5.22 -4.84 0.92
CA VAL A 166 5.65 -4.90 2.31
C VAL A 166 5.94 -6.33 2.69
N ARG A 167 7.04 -6.55 3.41
CA ARG A 167 7.37 -7.81 4.07
C ARG A 167 7.73 -7.53 5.51
N ARG A 168 7.37 -8.43 6.40
CA ARG A 168 8.03 -8.52 7.69
C ARG A 168 9.15 -9.52 7.61
N ILE A 169 10.33 -9.10 8.05
CA ILE A 169 11.57 -9.84 7.85
C ILE A 169 12.29 -10.04 9.18
N ILE A 170 12.69 -11.27 9.45
CA ILE A 170 13.75 -11.58 10.41
C ILE A 170 14.99 -11.94 9.62
N TRP A 171 16.11 -11.27 9.92
CA TRP A 171 17.37 -11.50 9.25
C TRP A 171 18.19 -12.57 9.97
N HIS A 172 18.56 -13.64 9.26
CA HIS A 172 19.54 -14.63 9.70
C HIS A 172 20.84 -14.40 8.94
N GLY A 173 21.67 -13.49 9.45
CA GLY A 173 22.77 -12.90 8.68
C GLY A 173 22.21 -12.11 7.49
N ASP A 174 22.57 -12.48 6.27
CA ASP A 174 22.05 -11.84 5.04
C ASP A 174 20.88 -12.58 4.40
N TYR A 175 20.33 -13.60 5.07
CA TYR A 175 19.18 -14.35 4.56
C TYR A 175 17.87 -13.83 5.18
N PRO A 176 16.91 -13.38 4.36
CA PRO A 176 15.63 -12.91 4.88
C PRO A 176 14.69 -14.09 5.14
N GLU A 177 14.17 -14.21 6.37
CA GLU A 177 13.01 -15.04 6.70
C GLU A 177 11.76 -14.16 6.71
N PHE A 178 10.76 -14.49 5.89
CA PHE A 178 9.49 -13.77 5.90
C PHE A 178 8.55 -14.31 6.96
N THR A 179 8.05 -13.41 7.79
CA THR A 179 7.22 -13.72 8.95
C THR A 179 5.78 -13.21 8.79
N GLY A 180 4.92 -13.59 9.73
CA GLY A 180 3.54 -13.07 9.82
C GLY A 180 3.49 -11.64 10.38
N ASP A 181 2.28 -11.09 10.43
CA ASP A 181 1.99 -9.65 10.61
C ASP A 181 2.42 -9.04 11.96
N ASP A 182 2.90 -9.86 12.91
CA ASP A 182 3.26 -9.45 14.27
C ASP A 182 4.74 -9.70 14.64
N LYS A 183 5.55 -10.19 13.70
CA LYS A 183 6.96 -10.53 13.96
C LYS A 183 7.85 -9.99 12.87
N GLY A 184 9.06 -9.57 13.22
CA GLY A 184 10.06 -9.08 12.27
C GLY A 184 9.90 -7.61 11.87
N GLU A 185 10.94 -7.09 11.24
CA GLU A 185 11.06 -5.71 10.77
C GLU A 185 10.18 -5.49 9.54
N LEU A 186 9.36 -4.43 9.56
CA LEU A 186 8.55 -4.04 8.41
C LEU A 186 9.45 -3.40 7.36
N THR A 187 9.57 -4.05 6.20
CA THR A 187 10.42 -3.64 5.09
C THR A 187 9.58 -3.41 3.84
N ILE A 188 9.85 -2.32 3.13
CA ILE A 188 9.25 -2.02 1.81
C ILE A 188 10.28 -2.37 0.73
N VAL A 189 9.83 -2.95 -0.38
CA VAL A 189 10.65 -3.13 -1.58
C VAL A 189 9.97 -2.46 -2.76
N LEU A 190 10.72 -1.64 -3.51
CA LEU A 190 10.24 -0.96 -4.72
C LEU A 190 10.91 -1.58 -5.95
N ASN A 191 10.10 -2.18 -6.82
CA ASN A 191 10.53 -2.77 -8.07
C ASN A 191 10.41 -1.76 -9.21
N LEU A 192 11.53 -1.15 -9.60
CA LEU A 192 11.57 -0.11 -10.61
C LEU A 192 11.17 -0.62 -12.00
N SER A 193 11.43 -1.88 -12.36
CA SER A 193 11.04 -2.41 -13.69
C SER A 193 9.52 -2.48 -13.86
N SER A 194 8.79 -2.64 -12.77
CA SER A 194 7.33 -2.53 -12.76
C SER A 194 6.88 -1.08 -12.65
N ALA A 195 7.49 -0.28 -11.76
CA ALA A 195 7.09 1.11 -11.52
C ALA A 195 7.24 2.03 -12.74
N VAL A 196 8.16 1.75 -13.67
CA VAL A 196 8.27 2.51 -14.93
C VAL A 196 7.05 2.35 -15.86
N ARG A 197 6.10 1.49 -15.52
CA ARG A 197 4.81 1.35 -16.23
C ARG A 197 3.74 2.35 -15.77
N TYR A 198 3.98 3.11 -14.70
CA TYR A 198 2.99 4.02 -14.09
C TYR A 198 2.59 5.26 -14.87
N GLY A 199 3.21 5.49 -16.01
CA GLY A 199 2.94 6.67 -16.80
C GLY A 199 3.78 6.71 -18.04
N SER A 200 3.40 7.65 -18.90
CA SER A 200 4.09 7.96 -20.14
C SER A 200 5.43 8.65 -19.90
N ASN A 201 5.56 9.39 -18.79
CA ASN A 201 6.74 10.18 -18.44
C ASN A 201 7.22 9.95 -17.00
N VAL A 202 8.41 10.47 -16.67
CA VAL A 202 9.05 10.27 -15.35
C VAL A 202 8.28 10.92 -14.20
N ASP A 203 7.62 12.05 -14.43
CA ASP A 203 6.86 12.74 -13.39
C ASP A 203 5.63 11.94 -12.96
N GLU A 204 4.88 11.42 -13.94
CA GLU A 204 3.75 10.51 -13.69
C GLU A 204 4.18 9.25 -12.92
N ARG A 205 5.33 8.67 -13.30
CA ARG A 205 5.90 7.48 -12.64
C ARG A 205 6.31 7.79 -11.20
N PHE A 206 6.98 8.92 -10.99
CA PHE A 206 7.42 9.37 -9.67
C PHE A 206 6.22 9.63 -8.74
N ILE A 207 5.21 10.36 -9.21
CA ILE A 207 4.01 10.69 -8.42
C ILE A 207 3.22 9.43 -8.08
N SER A 208 3.05 8.53 -9.04
CA SER A 208 2.34 7.27 -8.81
C SER A 208 3.06 6.40 -7.79
N LEU A 209 4.39 6.26 -7.91
CA LEU A 209 5.20 5.52 -6.96
C LEU A 209 5.16 6.16 -5.56
N LEU A 210 5.17 7.50 -5.47
CA LEU A 210 4.99 8.21 -4.21
C LEU A 210 3.66 7.83 -3.55
N GLY A 211 2.55 7.83 -4.31
CA GLY A 211 1.23 7.45 -3.81
C GLY A 211 1.15 5.99 -3.33
N VAL A 212 1.85 5.08 -4.01
CA VAL A 212 1.94 3.67 -3.59
C VAL A 212 2.77 3.53 -2.31
N VAL A 213 3.91 4.21 -2.19
CA VAL A 213 4.73 4.10 -0.97
C VAL A 213 4.06 4.80 0.21
N ALA A 214 3.38 5.93 -0.02
CA ALA A 214 2.59 6.60 1.01
C ALA A 214 1.47 5.71 1.56
N HIS A 215 0.85 4.86 0.73
CA HIS A 215 -0.12 3.85 1.17
C HIS A 215 0.49 2.89 2.20
N GLU A 216 1.64 2.32 1.88
CA GLU A 216 2.28 1.32 2.73
C GLU A 216 2.87 1.94 4.01
N VAL A 217 3.45 3.14 3.88
CA VAL A 217 3.94 3.91 5.04
C VAL A 217 2.79 4.33 5.94
N PHE A 218 1.62 4.67 5.40
CA PHE A 218 0.44 4.95 6.21
C PHE A 218 0.06 3.77 7.09
N HIS A 219 0.01 2.54 6.57
CA HIS A 219 -0.29 1.37 7.40
C HIS A 219 0.70 1.19 8.55
N ALA A 220 2.00 1.38 8.29
CA ALA A 220 3.03 1.28 9.32
C ALA A 220 2.90 2.38 10.38
N ALA A 221 2.74 3.64 9.93
CA ALA A 221 2.54 4.79 10.81
C ALA A 221 1.26 4.67 11.63
N PHE A 222 0.17 4.22 11.02
CA PHE A 222 -1.12 4.07 11.68
C PHE A 222 -1.10 2.92 12.68
N GLY A 223 -0.44 1.80 12.37
CA GLY A 223 -0.21 0.71 13.32
C GLY A 223 0.53 1.21 14.57
N ASN A 224 1.65 1.90 14.39
CA ASN A 224 2.42 2.47 15.50
C ASN A 224 1.61 3.52 16.29
N TYR A 225 0.83 4.36 15.60
CA TYR A 225 -0.05 5.32 16.26
C TYR A 225 -1.10 4.62 17.15
N LYS A 226 -1.74 3.57 16.66
CA LYS A 226 -2.74 2.79 17.42
C LYS A 226 -2.15 2.15 18.67
N GLU A 227 -0.92 1.65 18.58
CA GLU A 227 -0.17 1.08 19.71
C GLU A 227 0.17 2.11 20.79
N ASN A 228 0.15 3.40 20.47
CA ASN A 228 0.47 4.47 21.41
C ASN A 228 -0.78 5.25 21.87
N SER A 229 -1.83 5.32 21.04
CA SER A 229 -3.05 6.07 21.31
C SER A 229 -3.95 5.41 22.36
N SER A 230 -4.36 6.19 23.38
CA SER A 230 -5.27 5.71 24.42
C SER A 230 -6.66 5.35 23.88
N SER A 231 -7.20 6.10 22.92
CA SER A 231 -8.53 5.83 22.33
C SER A 231 -8.54 4.48 21.59
N TRP A 232 -7.46 4.17 20.87
CA TRP A 232 -7.30 2.90 20.16
C TRP A 232 -7.06 1.73 21.10
N LYS A 233 -6.23 1.90 22.13
CA LYS A 233 -6.06 0.89 23.18
C LYS A 233 -7.39 0.55 23.86
N GLU A 234 -8.17 1.57 24.22
CA GLU A 234 -9.48 1.38 24.82
C GLU A 234 -10.44 0.64 23.89
N TYR A 235 -10.47 1.01 22.61
CA TYR A 235 -11.25 0.32 21.59
C TYR A 235 -10.88 -1.18 21.54
N TYR A 236 -9.62 -1.52 21.32
CA TYR A 236 -9.21 -2.93 21.22
C TYR A 236 -9.43 -3.74 22.51
N ASN A 237 -9.38 -3.10 23.68
CA ASN A 237 -9.71 -3.74 24.95
C ASN A 237 -11.21 -4.07 25.07
N LYS A 238 -12.09 -3.25 24.49
CA LYS A 238 -13.56 -3.40 24.57
C LYS A 238 -14.14 -4.21 23.42
N THR A 239 -13.47 -4.25 22.27
CA THR A 239 -14.04 -4.82 21.03
C THR A 239 -13.16 -5.90 20.42
N GLN A 240 -13.65 -7.14 20.44
CA GLN A 240 -12.98 -8.29 19.79
C GLN A 240 -13.89 -9.05 18.81
N SER A 241 -14.98 -8.43 18.34
CA SER A 241 -15.91 -9.11 17.43
C SER A 241 -15.45 -9.05 15.96
N PRO A 242 -15.85 -10.03 15.13
CA PRO A 242 -15.51 -10.03 13.69
C PRO A 242 -15.97 -8.79 12.92
N ILE A 243 -17.11 -8.18 13.30
CA ILE A 243 -17.56 -6.92 12.69
C ILE A 243 -16.57 -5.79 12.98
N ASN A 244 -16.04 -5.69 14.19
CA ASN A 244 -15.07 -4.65 14.55
C ASN A 244 -13.76 -4.82 13.77
N ALA A 245 -13.31 -6.05 13.55
CA ALA A 245 -12.17 -6.32 12.66
C ALA A 245 -12.43 -5.86 11.21
N LEU A 246 -13.66 -6.03 10.69
CA LEU A 246 -14.03 -5.49 9.38
C LEU A 246 -14.03 -3.95 9.37
N LEU A 247 -14.61 -3.30 10.38
CA LEU A 247 -14.68 -1.83 10.44
C LEU A 247 -13.28 -1.21 10.52
N ASP A 248 -12.41 -1.77 11.36
CA ASP A 248 -11.02 -1.34 11.49
C ASP A 248 -10.26 -1.50 10.17
N LEU A 249 -10.35 -2.67 9.56
CA LEU A 249 -9.73 -2.93 8.26
C LEU A 249 -10.23 -1.97 7.18
N THR A 250 -11.55 -1.73 7.12
CA THR A 250 -12.14 -0.81 6.15
C THR A 250 -11.68 0.63 6.36
N GLN A 251 -11.56 1.09 7.60
CA GLN A 251 -10.99 2.42 7.86
C GLN A 251 -9.52 2.48 7.41
N ASN A 252 -8.72 1.50 7.84
CA ASN A 252 -7.28 1.46 7.58
C ASN A 252 -6.98 1.43 6.07
N GLU A 253 -7.50 0.45 5.34
CA GLU A 253 -7.32 0.35 3.88
C GLU A 253 -7.95 1.55 3.17
N GLY A 254 -9.13 1.98 3.59
CA GLY A 254 -9.83 3.09 2.97
C GLY A 254 -9.04 4.39 2.96
N ILE A 255 -8.48 4.76 4.10
CA ILE A 255 -7.67 5.98 4.24
C ILE A 255 -6.37 5.84 3.43
N ALA A 256 -5.73 4.67 3.45
CA ALA A 256 -4.53 4.40 2.67
C ALA A 256 -4.77 4.57 1.17
N TYR A 257 -5.86 4.01 0.63
CA TYR A 257 -6.26 4.20 -0.77
C TYR A 257 -6.64 5.64 -1.09
N TYR A 258 -7.31 6.35 -0.16
CA TYR A 258 -7.66 7.74 -0.37
C TYR A 258 -6.42 8.63 -0.50
N LEU A 259 -5.39 8.41 0.34
CA LEU A 259 -4.10 9.08 0.21
C LEU A 259 -3.46 8.85 -1.17
N SER A 260 -3.43 7.59 -1.63
CA SER A 260 -2.90 7.27 -2.97
C SER A 260 -3.67 7.99 -4.08
N LEU A 261 -5.00 8.04 -3.98
CA LEU A 261 -5.87 8.71 -4.96
C LEU A 261 -5.66 10.23 -4.97
N GLU A 262 -5.50 10.85 -3.80
CA GLU A 262 -5.22 12.28 -3.69
C GLU A 262 -3.92 12.65 -4.42
N GLN A 263 -2.86 11.86 -4.21
CA GLN A 263 -1.55 12.07 -4.86
C GLN A 263 -1.61 11.89 -6.39
N GLN A 264 -2.38 10.92 -6.88
CA GLN A 264 -2.41 10.57 -8.31
C GLN A 264 -3.32 11.48 -9.17
N GLY A 265 -4.26 12.19 -8.56
CA GLY A 265 -5.25 12.92 -9.36
C GLY A 265 -6.16 13.85 -8.58
N SER A 266 -5.69 14.45 -7.48
CA SER A 266 -6.49 15.38 -6.65
C SER A 266 -7.82 14.78 -6.18
N GLY A 267 -7.90 13.45 -6.01
CA GLY A 267 -9.10 12.78 -5.52
C GLY A 267 -10.23 12.60 -6.54
N TYR A 268 -9.97 12.71 -7.86
CA TYR A 268 -10.96 12.40 -8.89
C TYR A 268 -11.15 10.89 -9.07
N LEU A 269 -12.42 10.46 -9.19
CA LEU A 269 -12.80 9.07 -9.42
C LEU A 269 -13.00 8.82 -10.93
N PRO A 270 -12.58 7.66 -11.46
CA PRO A 270 -12.86 7.27 -12.85
C PRO A 270 -14.36 7.24 -13.22
N ARG A 271 -14.70 7.18 -14.51
CA ARG A 271 -16.10 7.22 -14.99
C ARG A 271 -16.93 5.96 -14.66
N ASP A 272 -16.30 4.80 -14.58
CA ASP A 272 -16.92 3.50 -14.24
C ASP A 272 -17.13 3.31 -12.74
N TRP A 273 -16.76 4.30 -11.94
CA TRP A 273 -16.64 4.17 -10.50
C TRP A 273 -17.98 4.05 -9.76
N GLN A 274 -19.04 4.62 -10.32
CA GLN A 274 -20.36 4.61 -9.66
C GLN A 274 -20.89 3.19 -9.46
N GLU A 275 -20.71 2.31 -10.44
CA GLU A 275 -21.14 0.92 -10.32
C GLU A 275 -20.30 0.16 -9.29
N LYS A 276 -18.97 0.32 -9.33
CA LYS A 276 -18.05 -0.27 -8.35
C LYS A 276 -18.36 0.17 -6.92
N ILE A 277 -18.60 1.46 -6.71
CA ILE A 277 -19.03 1.99 -5.40
C ILE A 277 -20.33 1.31 -4.95
N ARG A 278 -21.35 1.27 -5.81
CA ARG A 278 -22.64 0.66 -5.45
C ARG A 278 -22.47 -0.82 -5.07
N ASN A 279 -21.69 -1.57 -5.84
CA ASN A 279 -21.42 -2.98 -5.58
C ASN A 279 -20.64 -3.16 -4.27
N ALA A 280 -19.59 -2.37 -4.04
CA ALA A 280 -18.81 -2.40 -2.81
C ALA A 280 -19.67 -2.14 -1.58
N PHE A 281 -20.53 -1.10 -1.59
CA PHE A 281 -21.43 -0.82 -0.47
C PHE A 281 -22.53 -1.89 -0.30
N SER A 282 -23.02 -2.46 -1.39
CA SER A 282 -23.96 -3.58 -1.34
C SER A 282 -23.34 -4.80 -0.65
N ASP A 283 -22.15 -5.20 -1.08
CA ASP A 283 -21.40 -6.31 -0.48
C ASP A 283 -20.98 -6.01 0.96
N PHE A 284 -20.53 -4.79 1.24
CA PHE A 284 -20.18 -4.35 2.58
C PHE A 284 -21.39 -4.46 3.53
N ASN A 285 -22.57 -4.01 3.12
CA ASN A 285 -23.79 -4.11 3.90
C ASN A 285 -24.22 -5.58 4.13
N LYS A 286 -24.16 -6.39 3.08
CA LYS A 286 -24.47 -7.82 3.12
C LYS A 286 -23.55 -8.56 4.10
N TYR A 287 -22.24 -8.35 3.98
CA TYR A 287 -21.25 -9.04 4.80
C TYR A 287 -21.18 -8.50 6.22
N SER A 288 -21.39 -7.20 6.44
CA SER A 288 -21.57 -6.65 7.79
C SER A 288 -22.77 -7.27 8.48
N SER A 289 -23.88 -7.44 7.77
CA SER A 289 -25.08 -8.10 8.32
C SER A 289 -24.82 -9.56 8.70
N ALA A 290 -24.02 -10.28 7.91
CA ALA A 290 -23.60 -11.64 8.22
C ALA A 290 -22.66 -11.69 9.44
N LEU A 291 -21.69 -10.78 9.53
CA LEU A 291 -20.75 -10.68 10.66
C LEU A 291 -21.42 -10.27 11.98
N LEU A 292 -22.57 -9.59 11.89
CA LEU A 292 -23.42 -9.26 13.03
C LEU A 292 -24.39 -10.39 13.42
N SER A 293 -24.34 -11.54 12.75
CA SER A 293 -25.21 -12.69 13.03
C SER A 293 -24.62 -13.58 14.11
N ASP A 294 -25.45 -14.01 15.07
CA ASP A 294 -25.05 -14.92 16.14
C ASP A 294 -24.69 -16.34 15.64
N THR A 295 -25.02 -16.63 14.37
CA THR A 295 -24.80 -17.92 13.72
C THR A 295 -23.55 -17.98 12.84
N ILE A 296 -22.76 -16.91 12.77
CA ILE A 296 -21.58 -16.90 11.89
C ILE A 296 -20.46 -17.78 12.44
N THR A 297 -19.92 -18.66 11.60
CA THR A 297 -18.75 -19.46 11.97
C THR A 297 -17.46 -18.65 11.86
N HIS A 298 -16.46 -18.98 12.69
CA HIS A 298 -15.13 -18.37 12.63
C HIS A 298 -14.51 -18.42 11.23
N HIS A 299 -14.62 -19.58 10.55
CA HIS A 299 -14.11 -19.74 9.18
C HIS A 299 -14.81 -18.82 8.17
N THR A 300 -16.13 -18.68 8.26
CA THR A 300 -16.89 -17.76 7.39
C THR A 300 -16.53 -16.31 7.69
N ALA A 301 -16.49 -15.92 8.96
CA ALA A 301 -16.10 -14.59 9.38
C ALA A 301 -14.70 -14.21 8.87
N PHE A 302 -13.72 -15.08 9.09
CA PHE A 302 -12.36 -14.92 8.56
C PHE A 302 -12.38 -14.74 7.04
N ASN A 303 -13.11 -15.56 6.29
CA ASN A 303 -13.18 -15.44 4.84
C ASN A 303 -13.84 -14.15 4.36
N LEU A 304 -14.88 -13.66 5.04
CA LEU A 304 -15.53 -12.39 4.70
C LEU A 304 -14.58 -11.22 4.93
N ILE A 305 -13.93 -11.16 6.09
CA ILE A 305 -12.94 -10.12 6.43
C ILE A 305 -11.77 -10.18 5.45
N ARG A 306 -11.26 -11.37 5.17
CA ARG A 306 -10.17 -11.57 4.21
C ARG A 306 -10.55 -11.05 2.82
N LYS A 307 -11.76 -11.34 2.33
CA LYS A 307 -12.31 -10.80 1.07
C LYS A 307 -12.48 -9.28 1.08
N ALA A 308 -12.64 -8.67 2.25
CA ALA A 308 -12.75 -7.22 2.37
C ALA A 308 -11.50 -6.50 1.88
N ASN A 309 -10.34 -7.16 1.96
CA ASN A 309 -9.04 -6.68 1.48
C ASN A 309 -8.50 -7.45 0.26
N LEU A 310 -9.17 -8.56 -0.13
CA LEU A 310 -8.65 -9.45 -1.15
C LEU A 310 -9.25 -9.23 -2.53
N SER A 311 -8.51 -8.47 -3.33
CA SER A 311 -8.55 -8.43 -4.79
C SER A 311 -7.77 -7.18 -5.18
N GLY A 312 -6.86 -7.28 -6.16
CA GLY A 312 -5.96 -6.17 -6.48
C GLY A 312 -6.75 -4.90 -6.78
N TYR A 313 -6.54 -3.84 -5.99
CA TYR A 313 -7.08 -2.47 -6.05
C TYR A 313 -8.61 -2.27 -6.29
N TRP A 314 -9.32 -3.10 -7.08
CA TRP A 314 -10.57 -2.74 -7.75
C TRP A 314 -11.79 -3.64 -7.44
N ASP A 315 -11.66 -4.75 -6.70
CA ASP A 315 -12.82 -5.59 -6.30
C ASP A 315 -12.97 -5.74 -4.77
N SER A 316 -12.15 -5.03 -4.00
CA SER A 316 -12.08 -5.16 -2.55
C SER A 316 -13.17 -4.29 -1.91
N TYR A 317 -14.28 -4.93 -1.55
CA TYR A 317 -15.47 -4.22 -1.05
C TYR A 317 -15.15 -3.35 0.18
N GLY A 318 -14.28 -3.84 1.08
CA GLY A 318 -13.89 -3.11 2.29
C GLY A 318 -13.04 -1.87 1.97
N SER A 319 -12.02 -2.03 1.13
CA SER A 319 -11.12 -0.94 0.73
C SER A 319 -11.85 0.15 -0.06
N ILE A 320 -12.69 -0.23 -1.03
CA ILE A 320 -13.46 0.73 -1.84
C ILE A 320 -14.45 1.50 -0.96
N THR A 321 -15.20 0.80 -0.11
CA THR A 321 -16.12 1.45 0.83
C THR A 321 -15.38 2.44 1.73
N GLY A 322 -14.27 2.02 2.35
CA GLY A 322 -13.47 2.89 3.20
C GLY A 322 -12.87 4.09 2.47
N MET A 323 -12.39 3.91 1.24
CA MET A 323 -11.81 4.98 0.42
C MET A 323 -12.87 6.05 0.09
N VAL A 324 -14.07 5.62 -0.30
CA VAL A 324 -15.20 6.53 -0.52
C VAL A 324 -15.53 7.28 0.76
N MET A 325 -15.60 6.57 1.89
CA MET A 325 -15.88 7.22 3.18
C MET A 325 -14.83 8.29 3.53
N ALA A 326 -13.54 7.95 3.45
CA ALA A 326 -12.45 8.88 3.75
C ALA A 326 -12.49 10.10 2.83
N ARG A 327 -12.69 9.87 1.52
CA ARG A 327 -12.81 10.93 0.52
C ARG A 327 -13.97 11.87 0.79
N GLU A 328 -15.16 11.34 1.07
CA GLU A 328 -16.34 12.18 1.31
C GLU A 328 -16.26 12.92 2.64
N ILE A 329 -15.69 12.30 3.68
CA ILE A 329 -15.40 12.99 4.94
C ILE A 329 -14.46 14.18 4.69
N ASP A 330 -13.34 13.96 4.00
CA ASP A 330 -12.40 15.06 3.72
C ASP A 330 -13.03 16.14 2.82
N ARG A 331 -13.68 15.75 1.72
CA ARG A 331 -14.24 16.72 0.76
C ARG A 331 -15.41 17.51 1.30
N GLN A 332 -16.30 16.90 2.10
CA GLN A 332 -17.55 17.53 2.53
C GLN A 332 -17.48 18.08 3.96
N MET A 333 -16.65 17.49 4.84
CA MET A 333 -16.47 17.95 6.23
C MET A 333 -15.10 18.61 6.47
N GLY A 334 -14.17 18.47 5.53
CA GLY A 334 -12.80 19.00 5.63
C GLY A 334 -11.80 18.02 6.24
N ARG A 335 -10.52 18.24 5.91
CA ARG A 335 -9.37 17.47 6.41
C ARG A 335 -9.36 17.27 7.92
N ALA A 336 -9.76 18.30 8.68
CA ALA A 336 -9.84 18.23 10.14
C ALA A 336 -10.79 17.13 10.63
N ALA A 337 -11.90 16.88 9.94
CA ALA A 337 -12.84 15.82 10.29
C ALA A 337 -12.28 14.42 9.98
N LEU A 338 -11.47 14.28 8.93
CA LEU A 338 -10.77 13.03 8.63
C LEU A 338 -9.68 12.74 9.67
N ILE A 339 -8.89 13.75 10.03
CA ILE A 339 -7.88 13.67 11.11
C ILE A 339 -8.52 13.27 12.43
N GLU A 340 -9.64 13.90 12.79
CA GLU A 340 -10.42 13.54 13.98
C GLU A 340 -10.89 12.07 13.92
N ALA A 341 -11.32 11.60 12.75
CA ALA A 341 -11.73 10.20 12.61
C ALA A 341 -10.57 9.20 12.75
N ILE A 342 -9.34 9.60 12.41
CA ILE A 342 -8.11 8.82 12.62
C ILE A 342 -7.73 8.80 14.12
N SER A 343 -7.91 9.92 14.81
CA SER A 343 -7.56 10.03 16.23
C SER A 343 -8.50 9.25 17.16
N GLN A 344 -9.72 9.00 16.68
CA GLN A 344 -10.73 8.17 17.34
C GLN A 344 -10.70 6.73 16.82
N ASN A 345 -11.72 5.93 17.13
CA ASN A 345 -11.82 4.54 16.71
C ASN A 345 -12.63 4.37 15.40
N PRO A 346 -12.69 3.15 14.82
CA PRO A 346 -13.41 2.93 13.57
C PRO A 346 -14.89 3.31 13.63
N LEU A 347 -15.57 3.10 14.75
CA LEU A 347 -16.99 3.44 14.87
C LEU A 347 -17.23 4.95 14.66
N TYR A 348 -16.30 5.79 15.12
CA TYR A 348 -16.34 7.23 14.89
C TYR A 348 -16.25 7.59 13.41
N PHE A 349 -15.32 6.97 12.67
CA PHE A 349 -15.18 7.15 11.22
C PHE A 349 -16.46 6.76 10.48
N PHE A 350 -17.06 5.63 10.83
CA PHE A 350 -18.33 5.18 10.26
C PHE A 350 -19.50 6.11 10.61
N ARG A 351 -19.53 6.65 11.83
CA ARG A 351 -20.54 7.63 12.25
C ARG A 351 -20.46 8.92 11.44
N LYS A 352 -19.26 9.47 11.23
CA LYS A 352 -19.05 10.68 10.40
C LYS A 352 -19.58 10.48 8.99
N TYR A 353 -19.25 9.36 8.35
CA TYR A 353 -19.78 9.07 7.02
C TYR A 353 -21.31 8.88 7.02
N LYS A 354 -21.87 8.22 8.03
CA LYS A 354 -23.32 8.06 8.16
C LYS A 354 -24.04 9.41 8.25
N GLU A 355 -23.48 10.37 9.00
CA GLU A 355 -24.03 11.73 9.10
C GLU A 355 -24.04 12.44 7.73
N LEU A 356 -22.99 12.29 6.93
CA LEU A 356 -22.93 12.80 5.56
C LEU A 356 -23.97 12.14 4.64
N ALA A 357 -24.00 10.81 4.62
CA ALA A 357 -24.95 10.06 3.78
C ALA A 357 -26.42 10.27 4.20
N GLY A 358 -26.66 10.75 5.42
CA GLY A 358 -27.98 11.21 5.87
C GLY A 358 -28.41 12.53 5.23
N LYS A 359 -27.46 13.40 4.87
CA LYS A 359 -27.69 14.74 4.29
C LYS A 359 -27.63 14.74 2.77
N ASP A 360 -26.78 13.90 2.17
CA ASP A 360 -26.61 13.76 0.72
C ASP A 360 -27.23 12.46 0.21
N SER A 361 -28.33 12.57 -0.54
CA SER A 361 -29.03 11.42 -1.11
C SER A 361 -28.25 10.68 -2.20
N ASN A 362 -27.18 11.28 -2.74
CA ASN A 362 -26.34 10.67 -3.75
C ASN A 362 -25.29 9.72 -3.16
N LEU A 363 -25.06 9.78 -1.85
CA LEU A 363 -24.10 8.90 -1.18
C LEU A 363 -24.71 7.54 -0.86
N PRO A 364 -23.97 6.43 -1.08
CA PRO A 364 -24.41 5.11 -0.65
C PRO A 364 -24.62 5.05 0.87
N LYS A 365 -25.73 4.43 1.28
CA LYS A 365 -26.12 4.32 2.69
C LYS A 365 -25.78 2.94 3.27
N PHE A 366 -25.48 2.92 4.57
CA PHE A 366 -25.41 1.67 5.33
C PHE A 366 -26.79 1.07 5.57
N SER A 367 -26.84 -0.25 5.71
CA SER A 367 -28.03 -0.98 6.12
C SER A 367 -28.49 -0.55 7.52
N ASN A 368 -29.79 -0.67 7.80
CA ASN A 368 -30.33 -0.35 9.12
C ASN A 368 -29.66 -1.15 10.24
N ARG A 369 -29.34 -2.43 9.99
CA ARG A 369 -28.66 -3.29 10.97
C ARG A 369 -27.28 -2.74 11.34
N LEU A 370 -26.48 -2.35 10.35
CA LEU A 370 -25.18 -1.74 10.59
C LEU A 370 -25.32 -0.36 11.27
N ASN A 371 -26.29 0.46 10.85
CA ASN A 371 -26.55 1.75 11.48
C ASN A 371 -26.90 1.64 12.97
N SER A 372 -27.72 0.67 13.35
CA SER A 372 -28.06 0.39 14.75
C SER A 372 -26.86 -0.09 15.53
N TYR A 373 -26.02 -0.94 14.92
CA TYR A 373 -24.77 -1.39 15.52
C TYR A 373 -23.82 -0.22 15.81
N ILE A 374 -23.59 0.65 14.82
CA ILE A 374 -22.72 1.83 14.97
C ILE A 374 -23.23 2.71 16.12
N LEU A 375 -24.53 3.06 16.14
CA LEU A 375 -25.09 3.92 17.19
C LEU A 375 -24.92 3.33 18.59
N LYS A 376 -25.26 2.04 18.77
CA LYS A 376 -25.23 1.39 20.08
C LYS A 376 -23.81 1.30 20.68
N ASN A 377 -22.78 1.27 19.84
CA ASN A 377 -21.39 1.04 20.28
C ASN A 377 -20.50 2.29 20.14
N SER A 378 -21.05 3.44 19.73
CA SER A 378 -20.30 4.71 19.60
C SER A 378 -20.40 5.60 20.85
N GLU A 379 -21.16 5.18 21.87
CA GLU A 379 -21.27 5.78 23.20
C GLU A 379 -20.39 5.01 24.19
#